data_AF-A0A4W5L2U5-F1
#
_entry.id   AF-A0A4W5L2U5-F1
#
_cell.length_a   1.000
_cell.length_b   1.000
_cell.length_c   1.000
_cell.angle_alpha   90.00
_cell.angle_beta   90.00
_cell.angle_gamma   90.00
#
_symmetry.space_group_name_H-M   'P 1'
#
loop_
_entity.id
_entity.type
_entity.pdbx_description
1 polymer ?
#
loop_
_entity_poly.entity_id
_entity_poly.type
_entity_poly.pdbx_seq_one_letter_code
_entity_poly.pdbx_strand_id
1 'polypeptide(L)'
;MTTLLRLLLGAGPLLSLLVLSPVHGFHNATLPLVMWHGMGDSCCNPLSMGSIKKMIEEAIPGIDVLSLMIGKTVIQDTENGFFMDVNEQVSMVCSQLAQDPKLKDGYNAMGFSQGGQFLRAVAQRCPSPPMKTLISVGGQQQGVYGLPKCPGESSHICDWIRKELNSGAYTDIVQKHLVQAQYWHDPLNDDLYKKHSLFLCWLSSLFS
;
A
#
# COMPACT_ATOMS: atom_id res chain seq x y z
N MET A 1 -24.04 -90.52 -2.04
CA MET A 1 -23.50 -89.92 -3.28
C MET A 1 -23.27 -88.44 -3.04
N THR A 2 -21.98 -88.06 -3.13
CA THR A 2 -21.40 -86.75 -3.48
C THR A 2 -21.62 -85.54 -2.54
N THR A 3 -20.63 -85.19 -1.68
CA THR A 3 -19.57 -84.13 -1.84
C THR A 3 -20.12 -82.69 -1.82
N LEU A 4 -19.69 -81.76 -0.96
CA LEU A 4 -18.40 -81.03 -0.92
C LEU A 4 -18.42 -80.17 0.38
N LEU A 5 -17.47 -80.32 1.32
CA LEU A 5 -16.21 -79.58 1.47
C LEU A 5 -16.31 -78.25 2.27
N ARG A 6 -15.47 -78.20 3.29
CA ARG A 6 -15.26 -77.21 4.36
C ARG A 6 -14.96 -75.79 3.85
N LEU A 7 -15.28 -74.77 4.65
CA LEU A 7 -14.34 -73.70 4.98
C LEU A 7 -14.77 -72.97 6.28
N LEU A 8 -14.09 -73.29 7.39
CA LEU A 8 -14.02 -72.46 8.59
C LEU A 8 -12.89 -71.46 8.36
N LEU A 9 -13.19 -70.17 8.26
CA LEU A 9 -12.20 -69.08 8.31
C LEU A 9 -12.76 -67.96 9.19
N GLY A 10 -11.97 -67.61 10.20
CA GLY A 10 -12.38 -66.90 11.40
C GLY A 10 -12.69 -65.42 11.21
N ALA A 11 -13.46 -64.91 12.17
CA ALA A 11 -13.62 -63.50 12.42
C ALA A 11 -12.28 -62.89 12.85
N GLY A 12 -11.57 -62.28 11.92
CA GLY A 12 -10.49 -61.34 12.23
C GLY A 12 -11.09 -59.98 12.58
N PRO A 13 -10.61 -59.28 13.62
CA PRO A 13 -11.06 -57.92 13.88
C PRO A 13 -10.58 -57.03 12.73
N LEU A 14 -11.51 -56.37 12.04
CA LEU A 14 -11.18 -55.28 11.13
C LEU A 14 -10.56 -54.14 11.96
N LEU A 15 -9.24 -54.17 12.10
CA LEU A 15 -8.46 -53.05 12.61
C LEU A 15 -8.56 -51.95 11.55
N SER A 16 -9.55 -51.09 11.72
CA SER A 16 -9.70 -49.89 10.90
C SER A 16 -8.49 -49.00 11.18
N LEU A 17 -7.51 -49.00 10.27
CA LEU A 17 -6.46 -47.98 10.27
C LEU A 17 -7.14 -46.63 10.03
N LEU A 18 -7.47 -45.94 11.12
CA LEU A 18 -7.63 -44.49 11.12
C LEU A 18 -6.28 -43.92 10.71
N VAL A 19 -6.11 -43.67 9.42
CA VAL A 19 -5.07 -42.79 8.93
C VAL A 19 -5.42 -41.42 9.52
N LEU A 20 -4.82 -41.10 10.67
CA LEU A 20 -4.74 -39.73 11.16
C LEU A 20 -3.98 -38.96 10.08
N SER A 21 -4.74 -38.38 9.13
CA SER A 21 -4.20 -37.32 8.31
C SER A 21 -3.59 -36.31 9.28
N PRO A 22 -2.36 -35.83 9.05
CA PRO A 22 -1.85 -34.73 9.85
C PRO A 22 -2.90 -33.64 9.70
N VAL A 23 -3.47 -33.24 10.84
CA VAL A 23 -4.22 -31.99 10.94
C VAL A 23 -3.23 -30.97 10.40
N HIS A 24 -3.41 -30.58 9.15
CA HIS A 24 -2.75 -29.42 8.62
C HIS A 24 -3.25 -28.33 9.55
N GLY A 25 -2.39 -27.91 10.48
CA GLY A 25 -2.67 -26.75 11.28
C GLY A 25 -3.08 -25.70 10.28
N PHE A 26 -4.33 -25.25 10.36
CA PHE A 26 -4.70 -24.00 9.74
C PHE A 26 -3.80 -22.96 10.42
N HIS A 27 -2.60 -22.75 9.87
CA HIS A 27 -2.03 -21.43 9.88
C HIS A 27 -3.10 -20.61 9.16
N ASN A 28 -3.95 -19.94 9.93
CA ASN A 28 -4.70 -18.80 9.43
C ASN A 28 -3.62 -17.83 8.96
N ALA A 29 -3.21 -17.97 7.70
CA ALA A 29 -2.14 -17.17 7.13
C ALA A 29 -2.67 -15.75 7.06
N THR A 30 -2.27 -14.94 8.05
CA THR A 30 -2.64 -13.55 8.10
C THR A 30 -2.11 -12.87 6.86
N LEU A 31 -2.99 -12.22 6.09
CA LEU A 31 -2.56 -11.46 4.92
C LEU A 31 -1.57 -10.37 5.37
N PRO A 32 -0.41 -10.24 4.70
CA PRO A 32 0.53 -9.17 4.98
C PRO A 32 -0.12 -7.80 4.83
N LEU A 33 0.41 -6.82 5.55
CA LEU A 33 0.02 -5.43 5.45
C LEU A 33 1.15 -4.59 4.85
N VAL A 34 0.84 -3.83 3.80
CA VAL A 34 1.72 -2.82 3.23
C VAL A 34 1.28 -1.44 3.71
N MET A 35 2.18 -0.69 4.32
CA MET A 35 1.94 0.68 4.77
C MET A 35 2.66 1.70 3.88
N TRP A 36 2.00 2.81 3.57
CA TRP A 36 2.62 3.97 2.92
C TRP A 36 2.38 5.23 3.74
N HIS A 37 3.47 5.85 4.21
CA HIS A 37 3.43 7.05 5.02
C HIS A 37 2.99 8.31 4.26
N GLY A 38 2.72 9.38 5.02
CA GLY A 38 2.35 10.68 4.49
C GLY A 38 3.53 11.60 4.22
N MET A 39 3.22 12.82 3.76
CA MET A 39 4.18 13.90 3.53
C MET A 39 5.02 14.21 4.79
N GLY A 40 6.34 14.28 4.64
CA GLY A 40 7.26 14.68 5.73
C GLY A 40 7.46 13.65 6.84
N ASP A 41 6.96 12.43 6.66
CA ASP A 41 7.24 11.29 7.53
C ASP A 41 8.13 10.27 6.78
N SER A 42 8.42 9.13 7.42
CA SER A 42 9.18 8.03 6.83
C SER A 42 8.61 6.67 7.22
N CYS A 43 9.07 5.61 6.58
CA CYS A 43 8.68 4.22 6.85
C CYS A 43 8.76 3.82 8.34
N CYS A 44 9.67 4.45 9.07
CA CYS A 44 10.29 3.81 10.22
C CYS A 44 10.41 4.72 11.44
N ASN A 45 9.79 5.91 11.41
CA ASN A 45 9.77 6.83 12.55
C ASN A 45 9.09 6.19 13.77
N PRO A 46 9.79 5.99 14.91
CA PRO A 46 9.23 5.31 16.08
C PRO A 46 7.99 5.99 16.68
N LEU A 47 7.82 7.29 16.46
CA LEU A 47 6.68 8.06 16.97
C LEU A 47 5.48 8.06 16.01
N SER A 48 5.66 7.62 14.76
CA SER A 48 4.64 7.61 13.71
C SER A 48 4.49 6.21 13.11
N MET A 49 4.98 5.94 11.89
CA MET A 49 4.78 4.64 11.23
C MET A 49 5.30 3.45 12.03
N GLY A 50 6.40 3.63 12.77
CA GLY A 50 6.94 2.60 13.66
C GLY A 50 6.00 2.25 14.82
N SER A 51 5.30 3.24 15.40
CA SER A 51 4.34 3.00 16.47
C SER A 51 3.08 2.30 15.93
N ILE A 52 2.62 2.69 14.74
CA ILE A 52 1.48 2.06 14.06
C ILE A 52 1.82 0.60 13.71
N LYS A 53 2.98 0.35 13.11
CA LYS A 53 3.44 -1.00 12.79
C LYS A 53 3.45 -1.89 14.04
N LYS A 54 4.06 -1.41 15.13
CA LYS A 54 4.12 -2.14 16.40
C LYS A 54 2.72 -2.45 16.95
N MET A 55 1.82 -1.47 16.94
CA MET A 55 0.43 -1.66 17.40
C MET A 55 -0.29 -2.75 16.60
N ILE A 56 -0.09 -2.80 15.29
CA ILE A 56 -0.70 -3.81 14.41
C ILE A 56 -0.12 -5.20 14.68
N GLU A 57 1.20 -5.32 14.83
CA GLU A 57 1.87 -6.58 15.15
C GLU A 57 1.47 -7.12 16.53
N GLU A 58 1.21 -6.24 17.51
CA GLU A 58 0.69 -6.60 18.84
C GLU A 58 -0.78 -7.07 18.78
N ALA A 59 -1.61 -6.42 17.97
CA ALA A 59 -3.03 -6.74 17.84
C ALA A 59 -3.29 -7.99 16.99
N ILE A 60 -2.41 -8.31 16.04
CA ILE A 60 -2.57 -9.41 15.08
C ILE A 60 -1.30 -10.28 15.09
N PRO A 61 -1.19 -11.26 16.01
CA PRO A 61 -0.01 -12.10 16.11
C PRO A 61 0.32 -12.83 14.79
N GLY A 62 1.57 -12.70 14.35
CA GLY A 62 2.07 -13.37 13.14
C GLY A 62 1.79 -12.64 11.83
N ILE A 63 1.26 -11.42 11.85
CA ILE A 63 1.16 -10.57 10.66
C ILE A 63 2.54 -10.10 10.18
N ASP A 64 2.75 -10.13 8.86
CA ASP A 64 3.90 -9.47 8.23
C ASP A 64 3.53 -8.03 7.85
N VAL A 65 4.23 -7.03 8.41
CA VAL A 65 4.01 -5.61 8.08
C VAL A 65 5.21 -5.03 7.35
N LEU A 66 5.00 -4.66 6.09
CA LEU A 66 5.94 -3.94 5.24
C LEU A 66 5.59 -2.44 5.24
N SER A 67 6.40 -1.63 5.91
CA SER A 67 6.31 -0.16 5.79
C SER A 67 7.24 0.30 4.67
N LEU A 68 6.67 0.85 3.60
CA LEU A 68 7.39 1.23 2.39
C LEU A 68 8.39 2.35 2.66
N MET A 69 9.61 2.19 2.13
CA MET A 69 10.67 3.21 2.13
C MET A 69 11.00 3.57 0.69
N ILE A 70 10.86 4.85 0.34
CA ILE A 70 11.10 5.44 -0.96
C ILE A 70 12.49 6.05 -0.97
N GLY A 71 13.51 5.24 -1.24
CA GLY A 71 14.92 5.68 -1.26
C GLY A 71 15.83 4.70 -0.53
N LYS A 72 17.08 5.10 -0.27
CA LYS A 72 18.08 4.26 0.41
C LYS A 72 18.20 4.56 1.89
N THR A 73 17.71 5.70 2.36
CA THR A 73 17.81 6.15 3.75
C THR A 73 16.52 6.81 4.20
N VAL A 74 16.29 6.87 5.52
CA VAL A 74 15.13 7.54 6.13
C VAL A 74 15.05 9.03 5.75
N ILE A 75 16.20 9.68 5.55
CA ILE A 75 16.25 11.08 5.11
C ILE A 75 15.74 11.20 3.68
N GLN A 76 16.24 10.36 2.76
CA GLN A 76 15.76 10.34 1.38
C GLN A 76 14.27 10.00 1.31
N ASP A 77 13.80 9.06 2.13
CA ASP A 77 12.39 8.69 2.23
C ASP A 77 11.51 9.90 2.59
N THR A 78 11.95 10.68 3.58
CA THR A 78 11.26 11.91 4.01
C THR A 78 11.27 12.98 2.91
N GLU A 79 12.42 13.22 2.29
CA GLU A 79 12.58 14.22 1.21
C GLU A 79 11.81 13.85 -0.05
N ASN A 80 11.80 12.56 -0.43
CA ASN A 80 11.06 12.05 -1.57
C ASN A 80 9.54 12.18 -1.38
N GLY A 81 9.07 12.23 -0.13
CA GLY A 81 7.69 12.61 0.20
C GLY A 81 7.30 14.03 -0.25
N PHE A 82 8.26 14.90 -0.56
CA PHE A 82 8.06 16.24 -1.12
C PHE A 82 8.50 16.36 -2.57
N PHE A 83 9.64 15.79 -2.94
CA PHE A 83 10.37 16.23 -4.15
C PHE A 83 10.50 15.19 -5.27
N MET A 84 10.06 13.95 -5.06
CA MET A 84 10.18 12.90 -6.06
C MET A 84 8.89 12.73 -6.85
N ASP A 85 8.99 12.56 -8.17
CA ASP A 85 7.82 12.33 -9.02
C ASP A 85 7.00 11.11 -8.54
N VAL A 86 5.69 11.30 -8.30
CA VAL A 86 4.83 10.26 -7.72
C VAL A 86 4.69 9.06 -8.65
N ASN A 87 4.76 9.25 -9.96
CA ASN A 87 4.74 8.16 -10.92
C ASN A 87 5.98 7.26 -10.79
N GLU A 88 7.15 7.86 -10.54
CA GLU A 88 8.37 7.11 -10.25
C GLU A 88 8.27 6.38 -8.91
N GLN A 89 7.74 7.04 -7.87
CA GLN A 89 7.49 6.39 -6.57
C GLN A 89 6.59 5.16 -6.70
N VAL A 90 5.47 5.28 -7.43
CA VAL A 90 4.55 4.17 -7.67
C VAL A 90 5.24 3.04 -8.45
N SER A 91 6.06 3.36 -9.46
CA SER A 91 6.83 2.36 -10.22
C SER A 91 7.83 1.58 -9.34
N MET A 92 8.53 2.29 -8.45
CA MET A 92 9.44 1.67 -7.48
C MET A 92 8.68 0.76 -6.52
N VAL A 93 7.55 1.21 -5.99
CA VAL A 93 6.72 0.41 -5.09
C VAL A 93 6.17 -0.82 -5.80
N CYS A 94 5.63 -0.70 -7.02
CA CYS A 94 5.20 -1.85 -7.81
C CYS A 94 6.34 -2.88 -7.96
N SER A 95 7.56 -2.41 -8.23
CA SER A 95 8.74 -3.28 -8.36
C SER A 95 9.13 -3.95 -7.05
N GLN A 96 9.06 -3.22 -5.93
CA GLN A 96 9.33 -3.75 -4.59
C GLN A 96 8.31 -4.83 -4.20
N LEU A 97 7.01 -4.56 -4.41
CA LEU A 97 5.93 -5.48 -4.08
C LEU A 97 5.99 -6.76 -4.93
N ALA A 98 6.35 -6.65 -6.21
CA ALA A 98 6.50 -7.81 -7.10
C ALA A 98 7.67 -8.73 -6.71
N GLN A 99 8.70 -8.20 -6.04
CA GLN A 99 9.89 -8.94 -5.62
C GLN A 99 9.72 -9.61 -4.24
N ASP A 100 8.74 -9.18 -3.44
CA ASP A 100 8.53 -9.74 -2.11
C ASP A 100 7.72 -11.06 -2.18
N PRO A 101 8.34 -12.21 -1.86
CA PRO A 101 7.65 -13.49 -1.94
C PRO A 101 6.50 -13.64 -0.94
N LYS A 102 6.47 -12.86 0.15
CA LYS A 102 5.39 -12.91 1.15
C LYS A 102 4.08 -12.34 0.61
N LEU A 103 4.16 -11.44 -0.37
CA LEU A 103 3.01 -10.73 -0.91
C LEU A 103 2.34 -11.46 -2.09
N LYS A 104 2.94 -12.56 -2.59
CA LYS A 104 2.52 -13.27 -3.81
C LYS A 104 1.04 -13.66 -3.82
N ASP A 105 0.52 -14.13 -2.68
CA ASP A 105 -0.88 -14.55 -2.54
C ASP A 105 -1.85 -13.38 -2.26
N GLY A 106 -1.29 -12.18 -2.12
CA GLY A 106 -1.98 -10.92 -1.91
C GLY A 106 -1.65 -10.25 -0.59
N TYR A 107 -2.09 -9.00 -0.46
CA TYR A 107 -1.79 -8.17 0.70
C TYR A 107 -2.92 -7.16 0.96
N ASN A 108 -3.05 -6.71 2.21
CA ASN A 108 -3.81 -5.52 2.55
C ASN A 108 -2.88 -4.30 2.47
N ALA A 109 -3.44 -3.14 2.19
CA ALA A 109 -2.69 -1.89 2.07
C ALA A 109 -3.30 -0.81 2.97
N MET A 110 -2.47 -0.01 3.63
CA MET A 110 -2.89 1.10 4.47
C MET A 110 -2.05 2.35 4.17
N GLY A 111 -2.70 3.38 3.64
CA GLY A 111 -2.06 4.64 3.26
C GLY A 111 -2.46 5.79 4.16
N PHE A 112 -1.48 6.54 4.63
CA PHE A 112 -1.67 7.70 5.51
C PHE A 112 -1.50 8.99 4.72
N SER A 113 -2.47 9.91 4.84
CA SER A 113 -2.47 11.17 4.09
C SER A 113 -2.23 10.90 2.59
N GLN A 114 -1.24 11.53 1.96
CA GLN A 114 -0.95 11.32 0.53
C GLN A 114 -0.68 9.86 0.13
N GLY A 115 -0.16 9.03 1.05
CA GLY A 115 0.04 7.60 0.83
C GLY A 115 -1.24 6.84 0.49
N GLY A 116 -2.42 7.39 0.86
CA GLY A 116 -3.73 6.84 0.50
C GLY A 116 -3.99 6.85 -1.01
N GLN A 117 -3.84 8.00 -1.68
CA GLN A 117 -4.00 8.06 -3.13
C GLN A 117 -2.84 7.39 -3.88
N PHE A 118 -1.65 7.30 -3.28
CA PHE A 118 -0.52 6.59 -3.89
C PHE A 118 -0.74 5.07 -3.92
N LEU A 119 -1.24 4.48 -2.83
CA LEU A 119 -1.63 3.06 -2.83
C LEU A 119 -2.83 2.79 -3.75
N ARG A 120 -3.76 3.75 -3.90
CA ARG A 120 -4.79 3.64 -4.94
C ARG A 120 -4.17 3.59 -6.35
N ALA A 121 -3.14 4.39 -6.62
CA ALA A 121 -2.41 4.33 -7.88
C ALA A 121 -1.71 2.98 -8.09
N VAL A 122 -1.12 2.39 -7.05
CA VAL A 122 -0.56 1.02 -7.08
C VAL A 122 -1.65 0.01 -7.49
N ALA A 123 -2.81 0.04 -6.82
CA ALA A 123 -3.93 -0.85 -7.13
C ALA A 123 -4.38 -0.74 -8.60
N GLN A 124 -4.38 0.48 -9.15
CA GLN A 124 -4.78 0.74 -10.55
C GLN A 124 -3.69 0.41 -11.57
N ARG A 125 -2.39 0.50 -11.23
CA ARG A 125 -1.27 0.36 -12.17
C ARG A 125 -0.63 -1.02 -12.18
N CYS A 126 -0.52 -1.67 -11.02
CA CYS A 126 0.15 -2.96 -10.88
C CYS A 126 -0.71 -3.92 -10.05
N PRO A 127 -1.68 -4.60 -10.69
CA PRO A 127 -2.64 -5.48 -10.01
C PRO A 127 -2.04 -6.79 -9.48
N SER A 128 -0.72 -7.02 -9.66
CA SER A 128 0.00 -8.20 -9.22
C SER A 128 1.27 -7.77 -8.44
N PRO A 129 1.47 -8.23 -7.18
CA PRO A 129 0.57 -9.08 -6.40
C PRO A 129 -0.79 -8.42 -6.09
N PRO A 130 -1.86 -9.21 -5.83
CA PRO A 130 -3.20 -8.65 -5.70
C PRO A 130 -3.39 -7.94 -4.35
N MET A 131 -3.62 -6.62 -4.40
CA MET A 131 -4.12 -5.86 -3.26
C MET A 131 -5.55 -6.29 -2.94
N LYS A 132 -5.81 -6.74 -1.71
CA LYS A 132 -7.10 -7.26 -1.25
C LYS A 132 -7.99 -6.18 -0.65
N THR A 133 -7.40 -5.35 0.21
CA THR A 133 -8.08 -4.23 0.89
C THR A 133 -7.19 -3.01 0.84
N LEU A 134 -7.78 -1.85 0.53
CA LEU A 134 -7.14 -0.55 0.68
C LEU A 134 -7.80 0.23 1.82
N ILE A 135 -7.02 0.57 2.84
CA ILE A 135 -7.43 1.44 3.94
C ILE A 135 -6.76 2.80 3.71
N SER A 136 -7.57 3.84 3.46
CA SER A 136 -7.06 5.21 3.29
C SER A 136 -7.35 6.03 4.54
N VAL A 137 -6.30 6.37 5.29
CA VAL A 137 -6.38 7.17 6.51
C VAL A 137 -6.12 8.63 6.15
N GLY A 138 -7.20 9.38 5.90
CA GLY A 138 -7.15 10.81 5.58
C GLY A 138 -6.54 11.13 4.20
N GLY A 139 -6.61 10.19 3.25
CA GLY A 139 -6.07 10.40 1.90
C GLY A 139 -6.90 11.36 1.04
N GLN A 140 -6.21 12.17 0.23
CA GLN A 140 -6.80 13.23 -0.59
C GLN A 140 -7.13 12.67 -1.98
N GLN A 141 -8.17 11.83 -2.04
CA GLN A 141 -8.49 11.07 -3.24
C GLN A 141 -8.92 11.93 -4.44
N GLN A 142 -9.38 13.15 -4.19
CA GLN A 142 -9.72 14.17 -5.19
C GLN A 142 -8.71 15.33 -5.21
N GLY A 143 -7.54 15.15 -4.59
CA GLY A 143 -6.54 16.20 -4.46
C GLY A 143 -6.89 17.24 -3.42
N VAL A 144 -6.18 18.37 -3.48
CA VAL A 144 -6.36 19.51 -2.57
C VAL A 144 -6.38 20.82 -3.34
N TYR A 145 -7.12 21.79 -2.79
CA TYR A 145 -7.14 23.18 -3.23
C TYR A 145 -6.97 24.11 -2.03
N GLY A 146 -5.76 24.11 -1.47
CA GLY A 146 -5.40 24.86 -0.28
C GLY A 146 -4.58 24.04 0.70
N LEU A 147 -3.57 24.67 1.28
CA LEU A 147 -2.80 24.10 2.38
C LEU A 147 -3.23 24.80 3.67
N PRO A 148 -4.13 24.19 4.49
CA PRO A 148 -4.41 24.73 5.81
C PRO A 148 -3.15 24.56 6.67
N LYS A 149 -2.62 25.67 7.18
CA LYS A 149 -1.60 25.77 8.25
C LYS A 149 -0.71 24.52 8.34
N CYS A 150 0.31 24.44 7.49
CA CYS A 150 1.27 23.35 7.53
C CYS A 150 1.79 23.15 8.97
N PRO A 151 1.76 21.92 9.54
CA PRO A 151 2.32 21.66 10.85
C PRO A 151 3.79 22.06 10.85
N GLY A 152 4.15 22.97 11.76
CA GLY A 152 5.43 23.69 11.72
C GLY A 152 5.35 24.97 10.91
N GLU A 153 4.46 25.90 11.29
CA GLU A 153 4.27 27.27 10.75
C GLU A 153 5.57 28.13 10.68
N SER A 154 6.74 27.56 10.97
CA SER A 154 8.08 28.13 10.85
C SER A 154 9.00 27.43 9.83
N SER A 155 8.51 26.48 9.04
CA SER A 155 9.35 25.74 8.07
C SER A 155 9.34 26.42 6.71
N HIS A 156 10.51 26.94 6.30
CA HIS A 156 10.74 27.54 4.98
C HIS A 156 10.25 26.67 3.81
N ILE A 157 10.26 25.34 3.97
CA ILE A 157 9.81 24.40 2.95
C ILE A 157 8.31 24.53 2.67
N CYS A 158 7.50 24.71 3.72
CA CYS A 158 6.04 24.77 3.61
C CYS A 158 5.58 26.07 2.95
N ASP A 159 6.22 27.19 3.30
CA ASP A 159 5.96 28.48 2.66
C ASP A 159 6.36 28.48 1.20
N TRP A 160 7.51 27.85 0.87
CA TRP A 160 7.94 27.69 -0.51
C TRP A 160 6.95 26.87 -1.33
N ILE A 161 6.53 25.69 -0.83
CA ILE A 161 5.51 24.83 -1.47
C ILE A 161 4.22 25.62 -1.70
N ARG A 162 3.73 26.34 -0.67
CA ARG A 162 2.53 27.16 -0.80
C ARG A 162 2.67 28.21 -1.90
N LYS A 163 3.82 28.88 -1.99
CA LYS A 163 4.06 29.89 -3.03
C LYS A 163 4.03 29.25 -4.42
N GLU A 164 4.77 28.16 -4.62
CA GLU A 164 4.83 27.46 -5.90
C GLU A 164 3.46 26.93 -6.35
N LEU A 165 2.67 26.37 -5.42
CA LEU A 165 1.33 25.87 -5.75
C LEU A 165 0.38 27.00 -6.19
N ASN A 166 0.46 28.18 -5.57
CA ASN A 166 -0.41 29.31 -5.92
C ASN A 166 -0.02 30.00 -7.23
N SER A 167 1.27 30.00 -7.60
CA SER A 167 1.73 30.72 -8.80
C SER A 167 2.04 29.84 -10.01
N GLY A 168 2.28 28.54 -9.81
CA GLY A 168 2.91 27.71 -10.85
C GLY A 168 2.72 26.20 -10.71
N ALA A 169 1.70 25.74 -9.97
CA ALA A 169 1.46 24.30 -9.74
C ALA A 169 1.49 23.46 -11.04
N TYR A 170 0.98 24.01 -12.14
CA TYR A 170 0.82 23.30 -13.42
C TYR A 170 1.97 23.53 -14.41
N THR A 171 3.10 24.09 -13.98
CA THR A 171 4.30 24.15 -14.81
C THR A 171 5.02 22.80 -14.82
N ASP A 172 5.66 22.44 -15.94
CA ASP A 172 6.32 21.13 -16.09
C ASP A 172 7.39 20.87 -15.02
N ILE A 173 8.12 21.91 -14.61
CA ILE A 173 9.17 21.81 -13.59
C ILE A 173 8.55 21.49 -12.23
N VAL A 174 7.53 22.24 -11.83
CA VAL A 174 6.86 22.05 -10.53
C VAL A 174 6.12 20.72 -10.51
N GLN A 175 5.42 20.35 -11.58
CA GLN A 175 4.78 19.04 -11.68
C GLN A 175 5.78 17.89 -11.54
N LYS A 176 7.00 17.98 -12.06
CA LYS A 176 7.99 16.89 -11.98
C LYS A 176 8.77 16.82 -10.67
N HIS A 177 8.92 17.93 -9.95
CA HIS A 177 9.79 18.02 -8.77
C HIS A 177 9.05 18.33 -7.47
N LEU A 178 7.72 18.47 -7.50
CA LEU A 178 6.92 18.73 -6.31
C LEU A 178 5.73 17.79 -6.24
N VAL A 179 5.77 16.86 -5.29
CA VAL A 179 4.73 15.86 -5.04
C VAL A 179 3.35 16.52 -4.83
N GLN A 180 3.30 17.60 -4.06
CA GLN A 180 2.06 18.29 -3.73
C GLN A 180 1.39 18.91 -4.97
N ALA A 181 2.18 19.30 -5.98
CA ALA A 181 1.65 19.84 -7.22
C ALA A 181 0.97 18.77 -8.07
N GLN A 182 1.45 17.53 -8.01
CA GLN A 182 0.90 16.43 -8.81
C GLN A 182 -0.52 16.02 -8.41
N TYR A 183 -0.94 16.38 -7.20
CA TYR A 183 -2.32 16.23 -6.72
C TYR A 183 -2.98 17.57 -6.33
N TRP A 184 -2.41 18.69 -6.78
CA TRP A 184 -3.09 19.99 -6.72
C TRP A 184 -4.24 20.01 -7.73
N HIS A 185 -5.44 20.28 -7.23
CA HIS A 185 -6.66 20.28 -8.02
C HIS A 185 -7.33 21.64 -7.88
N ASP A 186 -7.14 22.52 -8.86
CA ASP A 186 -7.77 23.83 -8.91
C ASP A 186 -9.19 23.72 -9.50
N PRO A 187 -10.25 23.79 -8.67
CA PRO A 187 -11.63 23.67 -9.15
C PRO A 187 -12.06 24.90 -9.96
N LEU A 188 -11.32 26.02 -9.89
CA LEU A 188 -11.62 27.23 -10.66
C LEU A 188 -11.07 27.16 -12.09
N ASN A 189 -10.13 26.24 -12.36
CA ASN A 189 -9.52 26.06 -13.67
C ASN A 189 -9.28 24.57 -13.98
N ASP A 190 -10.38 23.81 -14.02
CA ASP A 190 -10.38 22.36 -14.22
C ASP A 190 -9.76 21.94 -15.57
N ASP A 191 -9.89 22.75 -16.63
CA ASP A 191 -9.27 22.47 -17.92
C ASP A 191 -7.73 22.49 -17.84
N LEU A 192 -7.16 23.44 -17.09
CA LEU A 192 -5.72 23.51 -16.85
C LEU A 192 -5.24 22.31 -16.03
N TYR A 193 -5.99 21.95 -14.98
CA TYR A 193 -5.74 20.75 -14.18
C TYR A 193 -5.71 19.48 -15.05
N LYS A 194 -6.75 19.27 -15.86
CA LYS A 194 -6.87 18.09 -16.74
C LYS A 194 -5.73 18.00 -17.76
N LYS A 195 -5.27 19.15 -18.26
CA LYS A 195 -4.22 19.21 -19.26
C LYS A 195 -2.81 18.98 -18.69
N HIS A 196 -2.55 19.41 -17.46
CA HIS A 196 -1.19 19.49 -16.91
C HIS A 196 -0.91 18.60 -15.69
N SER A 197 -1.92 18.07 -15.00
CA SER A 197 -1.71 17.17 -13.86
C SER A 197 -1.09 15.85 -14.31
N LEU A 198 0.15 15.57 -13.86
CA LEU A 198 0.89 14.37 -14.24
C LEU A 198 0.47 13.11 -13.47
N PHE A 199 -0.33 13.25 -12.41
CA PHE A 199 -0.70 12.13 -11.53
C PHE A 199 -2.20 12.05 -11.27
N LEU A 200 -2.78 13.02 -10.56
CA LEU A 200 -4.14 12.89 -10.04
C LEU A 200 -5.20 12.87 -11.15
N CYS A 201 -5.01 13.62 -12.23
CA CYS A 201 -5.94 13.58 -13.37
C CYS A 201 -5.97 12.18 -13.99
N TRP A 202 -4.81 11.60 -14.29
CA TRP A 202 -4.71 10.23 -14.77
C TRP A 202 -5.36 9.25 -13.80
N LEU A 203 -5.06 9.38 -12.51
CA LEU A 203 -5.55 8.51 -11.45
C LEU A 203 -7.09 8.54 -11.31
N SER A 204 -7.72 9.66 -11.68
CA SER A 204 -9.18 9.87 -11.61
C SER A 204 -9.91 9.55 -12.91
N SER A 205 -9.21 9.54 -14.05
CA SER A 205 -9.78 9.31 -15.39
C SER A 205 -10.36 7.91 -15.64
N LEU A 206 -10.09 6.94 -14.77
CA LEU A 206 -10.68 5.59 -14.84
C LEU A 206 -12.14 5.52 -14.35
N PHE A 207 -12.68 6.61 -13.80
CA PHE A 207 -14.05 6.69 -13.27
C PHE A 207 -14.93 7.73 -13.98
N SER A 208 -14.48 8.28 -15.13
CA SER A 208 -15.22 9.26 -15.93
C SER A 208 -15.68 8.67 -17.27
#